data_AF-A0A2A4VER5-F1
#
_entry.id   AF-A0A2A4VER5-F1
#
_cell.length_a   1.000
_cell.length_b   1.000
_cell.length_c   1.000
_cell.angle_alpha   90.00
_cell.angle_beta   90.00
_cell.angle_gamma   90.00
#
_symmetry.space_group_name_H-M   'P 1'
#
loop_
_entity.id
_entity.type
_entity.pdbx_description
1 polymer ?
#
loop_
_entity_poly.entity_id
_entity_poly.type
_entity_poly.pdbx_seq_one_letter_code
_entity_poly.pdbx_strand_id
1 'polypeptide(L)'
;MNKNTQKQSTKVLGKDVNQALRELVRLNKRLIDFADQETQGLVTSDHMRFAFIQQDKESLARQYMQASEEFRTRLDDFRHADKSILMQLEKLQTELKEKTQNNNVLIDQIKTRAAANTQSTLFTVQELGQRVRLPDNAALKGTNQEERVAS
;
A
#
# COMPACT_ATOMS: atom_id res chain seq x y z
N MET A 1 -17.86 40.48 -16.54
CA MET A 1 -16.46 40.30 -16.99
C MET A 1 -16.05 38.86 -16.72
N ASN A 2 -15.95 38.05 -17.78
CA ASN A 2 -15.67 36.62 -17.73
C ASN A 2 -14.20 36.35 -17.36
N LYS A 3 -13.94 35.62 -16.28
CA LYS A 3 -12.65 34.96 -16.05
C LYS A 3 -12.70 33.59 -16.72
N ASN A 4 -12.19 33.56 -17.94
CA ASN A 4 -12.02 32.34 -18.73
C ASN A 4 -10.78 31.58 -18.20
N THR A 5 -10.98 30.73 -17.19
CA THR A 5 -9.94 29.82 -16.71
C THR A 5 -9.76 28.72 -17.76
N GLN A 6 -8.89 28.98 -18.74
CA GLN A 6 -8.37 27.92 -19.60
C GLN A 6 -7.60 26.94 -18.71
N LYS A 7 -8.25 25.85 -18.30
CA LYS A 7 -7.57 24.63 -17.84
C LYS A 7 -6.61 24.25 -18.97
N GLN A 8 -5.33 24.54 -18.80
CA GLN A 8 -4.29 23.93 -19.64
C GLN A 8 -4.43 22.42 -19.45
N SER A 9 -5.06 21.77 -20.42
CA SER A 9 -5.05 20.32 -20.56
C SER A 9 -3.60 19.95 -20.82
N THR A 10 -2.87 19.61 -19.76
CA THR A 10 -1.55 18.98 -19.84
C THR A 10 -1.78 17.58 -20.39
N LYS A 11 -1.91 17.49 -21.72
CA LYS A 11 -2.05 16.21 -22.41
C LYS A 11 -0.85 15.35 -22.06
N VAL A 12 -1.11 14.16 -21.52
CA VAL A 12 -0.07 13.21 -21.14
C VAL A 12 0.46 12.50 -22.38
N LEU A 13 -0.38 12.28 -23.38
CA LEU A 13 0.02 11.65 -24.63
C LEU A 13 0.45 12.66 -25.70
N GLY A 14 1.53 12.31 -26.39
CA GLY A 14 1.96 12.96 -27.62
C GLY A 14 0.85 13.02 -28.68
N LYS A 15 0.92 14.02 -29.56
CA LYS A 15 -0.01 14.15 -30.69
C LYS A 15 0.18 13.03 -31.72
N ASP A 16 1.41 12.56 -31.89
CA ASP A 16 1.73 11.43 -32.77
C ASP A 16 1.28 10.09 -32.14
N VAL A 17 0.65 9.25 -32.96
CA VAL A 17 0.08 7.96 -32.56
C VAL A 17 1.15 7.00 -32.05
N ASN A 18 2.29 6.91 -32.75
CA ASN A 18 3.35 5.99 -32.38
C ASN A 18 4.09 6.48 -31.13
N GLN A 19 4.25 7.79 -30.98
CA GLN A 19 4.78 8.39 -29.76
C GLN A 19 3.88 8.12 -28.56
N ALA A 20 2.58 8.37 -28.70
CA ALA A 20 1.60 8.13 -27.63
C ALA A 20 1.58 6.65 -27.20
N LEU A 21 1.65 5.70 -28.14
CA LEU A 21 1.72 4.28 -27.82
C LEU A 21 3.02 3.92 -27.07
N ARG A 22 4.16 4.45 -27.50
CA ARG A 22 5.44 4.26 -26.79
C ARG A 22 5.41 4.84 -25.39
N GLU A 23 4.75 5.98 -25.20
CA GLU A 23 4.54 6.59 -23.88
C GLU A 23 3.68 5.70 -22.98
N LEU A 24 2.57 5.14 -23.50
CA LEU A 24 1.76 4.15 -22.78
C LEU A 24 2.53 2.88 -22.41
N VAL A 25 3.38 2.39 -23.32
CA VAL A 25 4.26 1.23 -23.04
C VAL A 25 5.23 1.58 -21.91
N ARG A 26 5.83 2.76 -21.95
CA ARG A 26 6.75 3.23 -20.91
C ARG A 26 6.07 3.35 -19.55
N LEU A 27 4.86 3.92 -19.51
CA LEU A 27 4.07 4.04 -18.28
C LEU A 27 3.71 2.66 -17.70
N ASN A 28 3.25 1.72 -18.54
CA ASN A 28 2.95 0.35 -18.10
C ASN A 28 4.18 -0.36 -17.52
N LYS A 29 5.32 -0.33 -18.22
CA LYS A 29 6.56 -0.95 -17.73
C LYS A 29 6.96 -0.40 -16.37
N ARG A 30 6.88 0.92 -16.19
CA ARG A 30 7.25 1.54 -14.92
C ARG A 30 6.26 1.23 -13.79
N LEU A 31 4.98 1.02 -14.10
CA LEU A 31 4.00 0.51 -13.13
C LEU A 31 4.29 -0.95 -12.74
N ILE A 32 4.72 -1.78 -13.70
CA ILE A 32 5.17 -3.16 -13.43
C ILE A 32 6.40 -3.14 -12.50
N ASP A 33 7.39 -2.30 -12.79
CA ASP A 33 8.58 -2.15 -11.94
C ASP A 33 8.19 -1.76 -10.51
N PHE A 34 7.21 -0.87 -10.33
CA PHE A 34 6.70 -0.52 -9.01
C PHE A 34 5.99 -1.69 -8.33
N ALA A 35 5.21 -2.48 -9.06
CA ALA A 35 4.58 -3.67 -8.50
C ALA A 35 5.61 -4.70 -8.03
N ASP A 36 6.72 -4.86 -8.76
CA ASP A 36 7.83 -5.73 -8.36
C ASP A 36 8.59 -5.18 -7.14
N GLN A 37 8.83 -3.88 -7.09
CA GLN A 37 9.45 -3.24 -5.93
C GLN A 37 8.56 -3.32 -4.68
N GLU A 38 7.24 -3.20 -4.83
CA GLU A 38 6.28 -3.45 -3.74
C GLU A 38 6.36 -4.89 -3.25
N THR A 39 6.41 -5.87 -4.17
CA THR A 39 6.55 -7.28 -3.80
C THR A 39 7.79 -7.47 -2.94
N GLN A 40 8.93 -6.91 -3.38
CA GLN A 40 10.18 -6.96 -2.63
C GLN A 40 10.06 -6.28 -1.27
N GLY A 41 9.51 -5.07 -1.21
CA GLY A 41 9.33 -4.32 0.04
C GLY A 41 8.44 -5.03 1.05
N LEU A 42 7.37 -5.70 0.58
CA LEU A 42 6.48 -6.51 1.42
C LEU A 42 7.19 -7.76 1.95
N VAL A 43 7.99 -8.42 1.12
CA VAL A 43 8.75 -9.63 1.53
C VAL A 43 9.88 -9.27 2.51
N THR A 44 10.60 -8.17 2.28
CA THR A 44 11.70 -7.74 3.16
C THR A 44 11.24 -6.97 4.39
N SER A 45 9.93 -6.69 4.52
CA SER A 45 9.36 -5.85 5.59
C SER A 45 10.01 -4.46 5.68
N ASP A 46 10.49 -3.92 4.55
CA ASP A 46 11.08 -2.59 4.48
C ASP A 46 9.96 -1.54 4.28
N HIS A 47 9.32 -1.20 5.39
CA HIS A 47 8.18 -0.29 5.41
C HIS A 47 8.53 1.14 4.98
N MET A 48 9.77 1.59 5.20
CA MET A 48 10.21 2.93 4.77
C MET A 48 10.31 3.01 3.26
N ARG A 49 10.99 2.04 2.62
CA ARG A 49 11.06 1.98 1.15
C ARG A 49 9.68 1.80 0.53
N PHE A 50 8.82 0.99 1.13
CA PHE A 50 7.44 0.80 0.67
C PHE A 50 6.64 2.12 0.68
N ALA A 51 6.77 2.94 1.73
CA ALA A 51 6.06 4.22 1.83
C ALA A 51 6.52 5.23 0.75
N PHE A 52 7.82 5.33 0.49
CA PHE A 52 8.34 6.19 -0.58
C PHE A 52 7.86 5.75 -1.97
N ILE A 53 7.89 4.45 -2.24
CA ILE A 53 7.40 3.88 -3.51
C ILE A 53 5.92 4.21 -3.74
N GLN A 54 5.11 4.22 -2.69
CA GLN A 54 3.66 4.43 -2.82
C GLN A 54 3.31 5.82 -3.37
N GLN A 55 4.03 6.86 -2.95
CA GLN A 55 3.80 8.22 -3.43
C GLN A 55 4.14 8.36 -4.93
N ASP A 56 5.28 7.79 -5.35
CA ASP A 56 5.70 7.81 -6.74
C ASP A 56 4.77 6.96 -7.64
N LYS A 57 4.32 5.81 -7.13
CA LYS A 57 3.36 4.94 -7.78
C LYS A 57 2.02 5.64 -8.00
N GLU A 58 1.52 6.39 -7.01
CA GLU A 58 0.26 7.12 -7.14
C GLU A 58 0.34 8.19 -8.25
N SER A 59 1.43 8.96 -8.28
CA SER A 59 1.66 9.96 -9.33
C SER A 59 1.69 9.32 -10.72
N LEU A 60 2.42 8.20 -10.87
CA LEU A 60 2.51 7.48 -12.13
C LEU A 60 1.18 6.84 -12.55
N ALA A 61 0.42 6.28 -11.60
CA ALA A 61 -0.89 5.69 -11.86
C ALA A 61 -1.89 6.75 -12.35
N ARG A 62 -1.86 7.97 -11.78
CA ARG A 62 -2.66 9.10 -12.25
C ARG A 62 -2.30 9.47 -13.69
N GLN A 63 -1.01 9.54 -14.01
CA GLN A 63 -0.54 9.82 -15.38
C GLN A 63 -0.99 8.71 -16.35
N TYR A 64 -0.88 7.45 -15.96
CA TYR A 64 -1.34 6.33 -16.77
C TYR A 64 -2.86 6.34 -16.98
N MET A 65 -3.64 6.69 -15.96
CA MET A 65 -5.10 6.83 -16.07
C MET A 65 -5.47 7.93 -17.07
N GLN A 66 -4.84 9.11 -16.96
CA GLN A 66 -5.05 10.20 -17.91
C GLN A 66 -4.65 9.81 -19.33
N ALA A 67 -3.49 9.17 -19.50
CA ALA A 67 -3.04 8.66 -20.80
C ALA A 67 -4.03 7.63 -21.38
N SER A 68 -4.59 6.76 -20.54
CA SER A 68 -5.58 5.75 -20.97
C SER A 68 -6.90 6.38 -21.39
N GLU A 69 -7.34 7.45 -20.70
CA GLU A 69 -8.50 8.24 -21.10
C GLU A 69 -8.28 8.93 -22.44
N GLU A 70 -7.13 9.61 -22.59
CA GLU A 70 -6.75 10.26 -23.85
C GLU A 70 -6.67 9.28 -25.02
N PHE A 71 -6.13 8.08 -24.78
CA PHE A 71 -6.10 6.99 -25.76
C PHE A 71 -7.51 6.57 -26.19
N ARG A 72 -8.43 6.39 -25.24
CA ARG A 72 -9.83 6.03 -25.53
C ARG A 72 -10.56 7.13 -26.29
N THR A 73 -10.32 8.41 -25.95
CA THR A 73 -10.93 9.54 -26.67
C THR A 73 -10.44 9.63 -28.12
N ARG A 74 -9.22 9.14 -28.39
CA ARG A 74 -8.58 9.19 -29.70
C ARG A 74 -8.52 7.83 -30.40
N LEU A 75 -9.39 6.89 -30.03
CA LEU A 75 -9.29 5.49 -30.47
C LEU A 75 -9.23 5.33 -32.00
N ASP A 76 -9.93 6.21 -32.73
CA ASP A 76 -9.94 6.22 -34.20
C ASP A 76 -8.57 6.55 -34.81
N ASP A 77 -7.77 7.41 -34.16
CA ASP A 77 -6.39 7.72 -34.56
C ASP A 77 -5.49 6.47 -34.45
N PHE A 78 -5.79 5.58 -33.51
CA PHE A 78 -5.00 4.38 -33.22
C PHE A 78 -5.43 3.14 -34.03
N ARG A 79 -6.50 3.20 -34.82
CA ARG A 79 -6.97 2.04 -35.62
C ARG A 79 -5.94 1.53 -36.63
N HIS A 80 -5.12 2.45 -37.15
CA HIS A 80 -4.05 2.15 -38.12
C HIS A 80 -2.67 2.06 -37.46
N ALA A 81 -2.63 2.07 -36.12
CA ALA A 81 -1.38 1.97 -35.41
C ALA A 81 -0.74 0.59 -35.57
N ASP A 82 0.55 0.53 -35.27
CA ASP A 82 1.31 -0.71 -35.33
C ASP A 82 0.72 -1.76 -34.38
N LYS A 83 0.19 -2.85 -34.97
CA LYS A 83 -0.40 -3.98 -34.24
C LYS A 83 0.58 -4.61 -33.25
N SER A 84 1.88 -4.60 -33.54
CA SER A 84 2.89 -5.15 -32.64
C SER A 84 2.96 -4.39 -31.31
N ILE A 85 2.82 -3.05 -31.36
CA ILE A 85 2.83 -2.20 -30.16
C ILE A 85 1.52 -2.36 -29.37
N LEU A 86 0.39 -2.52 -30.05
CA LEU A 86 -0.89 -2.80 -29.40
C LEU A 86 -0.88 -4.16 -28.68
N MET A 87 -0.35 -5.21 -29.31
CA MET A 87 -0.17 -6.52 -28.68
C MET A 87 0.79 -6.44 -27.48
N GLN A 88 1.87 -5.65 -27.59
CA GLN A 88 2.78 -5.42 -26.48
C GLN A 88 2.08 -4.72 -25.30
N LEU A 89 1.23 -3.72 -25.57
CA LEU A 89 0.45 -3.04 -24.55
C LEU A 89 -0.50 -3.99 -23.84
N GLU A 90 -1.23 -4.83 -24.57
CA GLU A 90 -2.14 -5.83 -24.00
C GLU A 90 -1.41 -6.82 -23.09
N LYS A 91 -0.24 -7.30 -23.53
CA LYS A 91 0.61 -8.19 -22.73
C LYS A 91 1.04 -7.50 -21.43
N LEU A 92 1.55 -6.26 -21.52
CA LEU A 92 2.00 -5.51 -20.35
C LEU A 92 0.85 -5.20 -19.38
N GLN A 93 -0.34 -4.88 -19.89
CA GLN A 93 -1.52 -4.65 -19.05
C GLN A 93 -1.96 -5.93 -18.31
N THR A 94 -1.88 -7.08 -18.98
CA THR A 94 -2.15 -8.38 -18.36
C THR A 94 -1.14 -8.68 -17.25
N GLU A 95 0.14 -8.48 -17.52
CA GLU A 95 1.22 -8.66 -16.54
C GLU A 95 1.06 -7.72 -15.32
N LEU A 96 0.75 -6.44 -15.56
CA LEU A 96 0.51 -5.47 -14.50
C LEU A 96 -0.68 -5.88 -13.62
N LYS A 97 -1.76 -6.39 -14.23
CA LYS A 97 -2.94 -6.88 -13.50
C LYS A 97 -2.56 -8.04 -12.58
N GLU A 98 -1.85 -9.04 -13.11
CA GLU A 98 -1.42 -10.22 -12.33
C GLU A 98 -0.52 -9.82 -11.14
N LYS A 99 0.50 -8.99 -11.40
CA LYS A 99 1.41 -8.52 -10.33
C LYS A 99 0.68 -7.72 -9.25
N THR A 100 -0.22 -6.83 -9.65
CA THR A 100 -1.00 -6.04 -8.69
C THR A 100 -1.94 -6.92 -7.87
N GLN A 101 -2.57 -7.93 -8.48
CA GLN A 101 -3.40 -8.90 -7.76
C GLN A 101 -2.58 -9.69 -6.74
N ASN A 102 -1.39 -10.15 -7.12
CA ASN A 102 -0.48 -10.86 -6.22
C ASN A 102 -0.07 -9.99 -5.02
N ASN A 103 0.27 -8.72 -5.25
CA ASN A 103 0.59 -7.78 -4.17
C ASN A 103 -0.57 -7.60 -3.18
N ASN A 104 -1.79 -7.47 -3.69
CA ASN A 104 -2.98 -7.34 -2.83
C ASN A 104 -3.18 -8.58 -1.96
N VAL A 105 -3.01 -9.78 -2.53
CA VAL A 105 -3.08 -11.04 -1.77
C VAL A 105 -2.01 -11.09 -0.68
N LEU A 106 -0.76 -10.68 -0.97
CA LEU A 106 0.31 -10.64 0.02
C LEU A 106 -0.01 -9.66 1.16
N ILE A 107 -0.53 -8.47 0.84
CA ILE A 107 -0.95 -7.48 1.83
C ILE A 107 -2.04 -8.05 2.74
N ASP A 108 -3.03 -8.73 2.18
CA ASP A 108 -4.12 -9.31 2.98
C ASP A 108 -3.63 -10.45 3.89
N GLN A 109 -2.68 -11.26 3.42
CA GLN A 109 -2.03 -12.27 4.25
C GLN A 109 -1.23 -11.65 5.41
N ILE A 110 -0.47 -10.57 5.14
CA ILE A 110 0.28 -9.83 6.17
C ILE A 110 -0.67 -9.25 7.22
N LYS A 111 -1.77 -8.61 6.79
CA LYS A 111 -2.80 -8.07 7.69
C LYS A 111 -3.41 -9.16 8.57
N THR A 112 -3.78 -10.30 7.99
CA THR A 112 -4.37 -11.42 8.72
C THR A 112 -3.41 -11.97 9.79
N ARG A 113 -2.12 -12.14 9.45
CA ARG A 113 -1.10 -12.57 10.41
C ARG A 113 -0.88 -11.54 11.52
N ALA A 114 -0.82 -10.25 11.18
CA ALA A 114 -0.66 -9.19 12.16
C ALA A 114 -1.84 -9.13 13.15
N ALA A 115 -3.07 -9.31 12.66
CA ALA A 115 -4.26 -9.38 13.50
C ALA A 115 -4.22 -10.59 14.45
N ALA A 116 -3.88 -11.78 13.93
CA ALA A 116 -3.75 -12.99 14.75
C ALA A 116 -2.65 -12.85 15.83
N ASN A 117 -1.50 -12.27 15.49
CA ASN A 117 -0.42 -12.02 16.43
C ASN A 117 -0.82 -11.02 17.53
N THR A 118 -1.55 -9.96 17.16
CA THR A 118 -2.07 -8.98 18.12
C THR A 118 -3.06 -9.64 19.08
N GLN A 119 -3.99 -10.43 18.55
CA GLN A 119 -4.97 -11.17 19.34
C GLN A 119 -4.28 -12.16 20.30
N SER A 120 -3.32 -12.95 19.81
CA SER A 120 -2.54 -13.88 20.64
C SER A 120 -1.77 -13.15 21.74
N THR A 121 -1.13 -12.03 21.42
CA THR A 121 -0.40 -11.21 22.41
C THR A 121 -1.33 -10.66 23.48
N LEU A 122 -2.51 -10.16 23.11
CA LEU A 122 -3.50 -9.66 24.06
C LEU A 122 -3.99 -10.78 25.00
N PHE A 123 -4.24 -11.98 24.48
CA PHE A 123 -4.59 -13.13 25.32
C PHE A 123 -3.46 -13.50 26.28
N THR A 124 -2.21 -13.57 25.81
CA THR A 124 -1.07 -13.88 26.67
C THR A 124 -0.88 -12.83 27.76
N VAL A 125 -1.03 -11.54 27.44
CA VAL A 125 -0.97 -10.45 28.43
C VAL A 125 -2.10 -10.56 29.46
N GLN A 126 -3.31 -10.93 29.04
CA GLN A 126 -4.44 -11.17 29.94
C GLN A 126 -4.20 -12.36 30.86
N GLU A 127 -3.71 -13.49 30.34
CA GLU A 127 -3.37 -14.67 31.14
C GLU A 127 -2.25 -14.37 32.15
N LEU A 128 -1.22 -13.64 31.75
CA LEU A 128 -0.16 -13.18 32.64
C LEU A 128 -0.70 -12.25 33.73
N GLY A 129 -1.56 -11.29 33.37
CA GLY A 129 -2.22 -10.39 34.31
C GLY A 129 -3.12 -11.11 35.33
N GLN A 130 -3.79 -12.19 34.91
CA GLN A 130 -4.57 -13.03 35.82
C GLN A 130 -3.71 -13.89 36.76
N ARG A 131 -2.55 -14.35 36.29
CA ARG A 131 -1.58 -15.10 37.12
C ARG A 131 -0.86 -14.21 38.14
N VAL A 132 -0.74 -12.91 37.86
CA VAL A 132 -0.21 -11.89 38.79
C VAL A 132 -1.35 -11.24 39.59
N ARG A 133 -2.28 -12.04 40.14
CA ARG A 133 -3.00 -11.60 41.34
C ARG A 133 -2.00 -11.62 42.49
N LEU A 134 -1.34 -10.49 42.70
CA LEU A 134 -0.52 -10.22 43.88
C LEU A 134 -1.34 -10.61 45.13
N PRO A 135 -0.81 -11.43 46.05
CA PRO A 135 -1.49 -11.68 47.31
C PRO A 135 -1.73 -10.34 48.00
N ASP A 136 -2.99 -10.09 48.37
CA ASP A 136 -3.42 -8.93 49.11
C ASP A 136 -2.50 -8.74 50.32
N ASN A 137 -1.68 -7.70 50.28
CA ASN A 137 -0.88 -7.26 51.41
C ASN A 137 -1.79 -6.48 52.37
N ALA A 138 -2.86 -7.13 52.83
CA ALA A 138 -3.90 -6.61 53.71
C ALA A 138 -3.80 -7.20 55.12
N ALA A 139 -2.59 -7.44 55.63
CA ALA A 139 -2.37 -7.93 56.99
C ALA A 139 -1.18 -7.28 57.72
N LEU A 140 -0.81 -6.04 57.38
CA LEU A 140 0.16 -5.25 58.15
C LEU A 140 -0.40 -3.87 58.49
N LYS A 141 -1.43 -3.82 59.36
CA LYS A 141 -1.78 -2.62 60.14
C LYS A 141 -2.36 -3.00 61.51
N GLY A 142 -1.67 -2.59 62.57
CA GLY A 142 -2.13 -2.47 63.96
C GLY A 142 -2.14 -3.79 64.73
N THR A 143 -1.61 -3.91 65.95
CA THR A 143 -1.67 -2.95 67.05
C THR A 143 -0.62 -3.28 68.12
N ASN A 144 0.05 -2.23 68.62
CA ASN A 144 0.79 -2.18 69.88
C ASN A 144 -0.15 -2.42 71.08
N GLN A 145 0.26 -3.26 72.04
CA GLN A 145 -0.11 -3.35 73.48
C GLN A 145 0.30 -4.76 73.96
N GLU A 146 1.06 -5.04 75.03
CA GLU A 146 1.48 -4.35 76.25
C GLU A 146 2.84 -4.91 76.70
N GLU A 147 3.82 -4.04 76.92
CA GLU A 147 5.01 -4.36 77.72
C GLU A 147 4.86 -3.54 79.02
N ARG A 148 4.15 -4.10 80.02
CA ARG A 148 4.20 -3.58 81.39
C ARG A 148 5.36 -4.25 82.12
N VAL A 149 6.37 -3.42 82.30
CA VAL A 149 7.62 -3.63 83.02
C VAL A 149 7.37 -3.99 84.48
N ALA A 150 8.10 -4.99 84.95
CA ALA A 150 8.28 -5.30 86.35
C ALA A 150 9.10 -4.20 87.06
N SER A 151 8.60 -3.70 88.18
CA SER A 151 9.35 -3.31 89.40
C SER A 151 8.37 -2.88 90.48
#